data_AF-A0A6M3ILG4-F1
#
_entry.id   AF-A0A6M3ILG4-F1
#
_cell.length_a   1.000
_cell.length_b   1.000
_cell.length_c   1.000
_cell.angle_alpha   90.00
_cell.angle_beta   90.00
_cell.angle_gamma   90.00
#
_symmetry.space_group_name_H-M   'P 1'
#
loop_
_entity.id
_entity.type
_entity.pdbx_description
1 polymer ?
#
loop_
_entity_poly.entity_id
_entity_poly.type
_entity_poly.pdbx_seq_one_letter_code
_entity_poly.pdbx_strand_id
1 'polypeptide(L)'
;MSYYQEWAKKNKDKIKEYHKKYWQENKDKIKEREKIYKTTERYVKWKRDYRKIEYERHKDKIKARKKIKGLVHQNRLKRLPCQICGENKSEFHHPNYAKPYEVYHLCDYCHKKVHINETKLNDIKIYNYIGLLKKRGRPKLNN
;
A
#
# COMPACT_ATOMS: atom_id res chain seq x y z
N MET A 1 -26.39 -26.18 -4.42
CA MET A 1 -25.33 -25.95 -5.43
C MET A 1 -26.01 -26.01 -6.79
N SER A 2 -25.79 -25.06 -7.69
CA SER A 2 -26.44 -25.09 -9.02
C SER A 2 -25.79 -26.14 -9.92
N TYR A 3 -26.56 -26.71 -10.86
CA TYR A 3 -26.07 -27.66 -11.87
C TYR A 3 -24.78 -27.18 -12.55
N TYR A 4 -24.72 -25.88 -12.89
CA TYR A 4 -23.54 -25.25 -13.49
C TYR A 4 -22.31 -25.27 -12.56
N GLN A 5 -22.50 -25.05 -11.26
CA GLN A 5 -21.41 -25.08 -10.28
C GLN A 5 -20.80 -26.49 -10.16
N GLU A 6 -21.63 -27.54 -10.19
CA GLU A 6 -21.15 -28.93 -10.14
C GLU A 6 -20.46 -29.35 -11.43
N TRP A 7 -21.02 -28.96 -12.58
CA TRP A 7 -20.39 -29.19 -13.88
C TRP A 7 -19.04 -28.48 -13.99
N ALA A 8 -18.94 -27.23 -13.54
CA ALA A 8 -17.70 -26.46 -13.57
C ALA A 8 -16.61 -27.04 -12.66
N LYS A 9 -16.99 -27.59 -11.49
CA LYS A 9 -16.05 -28.29 -10.60
C LYS A 9 -15.46 -29.53 -11.26
N LYS A 10 -16.31 -30.36 -11.89
CA LYS A 10 -15.90 -31.59 -12.58
C LYS A 10 -15.07 -31.32 -13.84
N ASN A 11 -15.18 -30.14 -14.44
CA ASN A 11 -14.50 -29.76 -15.69
C ASN A 11 -13.45 -28.67 -15.51
N LYS A 12 -12.97 -28.45 -14.28
CA LYS A 12 -12.08 -27.33 -13.93
C LYS A 12 -10.84 -27.22 -14.83
N ASP A 13 -10.19 -28.35 -15.11
CA ASP A 13 -8.96 -28.36 -15.92
C ASP A 13 -9.24 -28.05 -17.40
N LYS A 14 -10.32 -28.62 -17.95
CA LYS A 14 -10.78 -28.31 -19.33
C LYS A 14 -11.15 -26.83 -19.48
N ILE A 15 -11.84 -26.26 -18.48
CA ILE A 15 -12.20 -24.84 -18.45
C ILE A 15 -10.95 -23.97 -18.40
N LYS A 16 -9.97 -24.34 -17.55
CA LYS A 16 -8.70 -23.62 -17.43
C LYS A 16 -7.90 -23.66 -18.73
N GLU A 17 -7.81 -24.82 -19.37
CA GLU A 17 -7.13 -24.99 -20.66
C GLU A 17 -7.79 -24.16 -21.76
N TYR A 18 -9.12 -24.22 -21.86
CA TYR A 18 -9.90 -23.40 -22.79
C TYR A 18 -9.62 -21.90 -22.60
N HIS A 19 -9.70 -21.40 -21.36
CA HIS A 19 -9.41 -19.99 -21.07
C HIS A 19 -7.97 -19.61 -21.38
N LYS A 20 -7.00 -20.50 -21.12
CA LYS A 20 -5.60 -20.28 -21.46
C LYS A 20 -5.43 -20.12 -22.96
N LYS A 21 -5.98 -21.03 -23.77
CA LYS A 21 -5.93 -20.98 -25.23
C LYS A 21 -6.60 -19.73 -25.78
N TYR A 22 -7.81 -19.43 -25.30
CA TYR A 22 -8.55 -18.21 -25.66
C TYR A 22 -7.73 -16.95 -25.38
N TRP A 23 -7.11 -16.86 -24.19
CA TRP A 23 -6.27 -15.73 -23.83
C TRP A 23 -5.03 -15.65 -24.74
N GLN A 24 -4.34 -16.76 -25.01
CA GLN A 24 -3.14 -16.78 -25.86
C GLN A 24 -3.44 -16.28 -27.28
N GLU A 25 -4.56 -16.72 -27.86
CA GLU A 25 -4.97 -16.37 -29.22
C GLU A 25 -5.51 -14.93 -29.32
N ASN A 26 -6.06 -14.38 -28.23
CA ASN A 26 -6.75 -13.08 -28.26
C ASN A 26 -6.06 -11.99 -27.43
N LYS A 27 -4.90 -12.27 -26.80
CA LYS A 27 -4.24 -11.36 -25.85
C LYS A 27 -4.07 -9.94 -26.40
N ASP A 28 -3.71 -9.79 -27.67
CA ASP A 28 -3.40 -8.48 -28.25
C ASP A 28 -4.69 -7.70 -28.53
N LYS A 29 -5.72 -8.36 -29.06
CA LYS A 29 -7.07 -7.78 -29.22
C LYS A 29 -7.70 -7.40 -27.87
N ILE A 30 -7.51 -8.24 -26.84
CA ILE A 30 -7.98 -7.96 -25.47
C ILE A 30 -7.28 -6.73 -24.91
N LYS A 31 -5.94 -6.65 -25.05
CA LYS A 31 -5.16 -5.48 -24.60
C LYS A 31 -5.55 -4.20 -25.33
N GLU A 32 -5.78 -4.27 -26.65
CA GLU A 32 -6.21 -3.13 -27.44
C GLU A 32 -7.60 -2.63 -27.01
N ARG A 33 -8.57 -3.55 -26.87
CA ARG A 33 -9.90 -3.22 -26.32
C ARG A 33 -9.81 -2.63 -24.92
N GLU A 34 -8.95 -3.18 -24.06
CA GLU A 34 -8.73 -2.66 -22.71
C GLU A 34 -8.13 -1.25 -22.75
N LYS A 35 -7.20 -0.97 -23.68
CA LYS A 35 -6.61 0.35 -23.87
C LYS A 35 -7.68 1.37 -24.28
N ILE A 36 -8.53 1.04 -25.25
CA ILE A 36 -9.65 1.89 -25.69
C ILE A 36 -10.66 2.08 -24.55
N TYR A 37 -11.04 1.01 -23.85
CA TYR A 37 -11.94 1.10 -22.71
C TYR A 37 -11.40 2.05 -21.63
N LYS A 38 -10.09 2.00 -21.34
CA LYS A 38 -9.42 2.87 -20.39
C LYS A 38 -9.40 4.35 -20.78
N THR A 39 -9.60 4.68 -22.06
CA THR A 39 -9.71 6.06 -22.54
C THR A 39 -11.15 6.56 -22.59
N THR A 40 -12.15 5.67 -22.47
CA THR A 40 -13.56 6.09 -22.47
C THR A 40 -13.87 7.02 -21.29
N GLU A 41 -14.74 8.01 -21.52
CA GLU A 41 -15.19 8.94 -20.48
C GLU A 41 -15.80 8.22 -19.28
N ARG A 42 -16.58 7.15 -19.54
CA ARG A 42 -17.17 6.30 -18.50
C ARG A 42 -16.09 5.74 -17.56
N TYR A 43 -15.02 5.17 -18.11
CA TYR A 43 -13.95 4.61 -17.30
C TYR A 43 -13.15 5.71 -16.59
N VAL A 44 -12.83 6.81 -17.26
CA VAL A 44 -12.10 7.94 -16.65
C VAL A 44 -12.88 8.50 -15.46
N LYS A 45 -14.19 8.72 -15.62
CA LYS A 45 -15.09 9.16 -14.55
C LYS A 45 -15.14 8.15 -13.40
N TRP A 46 -15.41 6.87 -13.71
CA TRP A 46 -15.43 5.81 -12.71
C TRP A 46 -14.11 5.75 -11.93
N LYS A 47 -12.97 5.81 -12.61
CA LYS A 47 -11.63 5.75 -11.99
C LYS A 47 -11.38 6.95 -11.09
N ARG A 48 -11.81 8.15 -11.49
CA ARG A 48 -11.73 9.36 -10.65
C ARG A 48 -12.57 9.22 -9.39
N ASP A 49 -13.82 8.79 -9.54
CA ASP A 49 -14.76 8.67 -8.43
C ASP A 49 -14.32 7.55 -7.46
N TYR A 50 -13.86 6.41 -7.99
CA TYR A 50 -13.23 5.34 -7.23
C TYR A 50 -12.03 5.83 -6.42
N ARG A 51 -11.10 6.58 -7.05
CA ARG A 51 -9.94 7.16 -6.36
C ARG A 51 -10.35 8.10 -5.22
N LYS A 52 -11.42 8.88 -5.40
CA LYS A 52 -11.94 9.78 -4.38
C LYS A 52 -12.47 8.98 -3.18
N ILE A 53 -13.30 7.96 -3.44
CA ILE A 53 -13.84 7.08 -2.39
C ILE A 53 -12.71 6.37 -1.64
N GLU A 54 -11.74 5.83 -2.37
CA GLU A 54 -10.60 5.12 -1.80
C GLU A 54 -9.71 6.04 -0.96
N TYR A 55 -9.48 7.27 -1.44
CA TYR A 55 -8.79 8.29 -0.66
C TYR A 55 -9.52 8.60 0.63
N GLU A 56 -10.84 8.84 0.59
CA GLU A 56 -11.61 9.15 1.80
C GLU A 56 -11.59 8.00 2.83
N ARG A 57 -11.67 6.74 2.37
CA ARG A 57 -11.57 5.55 3.23
C ARG A 57 -10.22 5.41 3.93
N HIS A 58 -9.15 5.93 3.31
CA HIS A 58 -7.78 5.74 3.80
C HIS A 58 -7.04 7.06 4.08
N LYS A 59 -7.75 8.19 4.15
CA LYS A 59 -7.14 9.53 4.19
C LYS A 59 -6.23 9.71 5.40
N ASP A 60 -6.60 9.19 6.56
CA ASP A 60 -5.82 9.36 7.79
C ASP A 60 -4.49 8.60 7.70
N LYS A 61 -4.54 7.36 7.19
CA LYS A 61 -3.35 6.55 6.88
C LYS A 61 -2.45 7.21 5.85
N ILE A 62 -3.02 7.77 4.79
CA ILE A 62 -2.27 8.50 3.75
C ILE A 62 -1.61 9.75 4.34
N LYS A 63 -2.35 10.56 5.09
CA LYS A 63 -1.86 11.79 5.73
C LYS A 63 -0.74 11.49 6.71
N ALA A 64 -0.90 10.50 7.58
CA ALA A 64 0.11 10.13 8.57
C ALA A 64 1.44 9.72 7.92
N ARG A 65 1.37 8.80 6.96
CA ARG A 65 2.53 8.37 6.17
C ARG A 65 3.20 9.54 5.45
N LYS A 66 2.41 10.46 4.88
CA LYS A 66 2.95 11.64 4.17
C LYS A 66 3.74 12.55 5.11
N LYS A 67 3.32 12.71 6.37
CA LYS A 67 4.05 13.52 7.36
C LYS A 67 5.44 12.95 7.66
N ILE A 68 5.53 11.65 7.97
CA ILE A 68 6.81 10.98 8.21
C ILE A 68 7.69 10.99 6.96
N LYS A 69 7.13 10.67 5.79
CA LYS A 69 7.88 10.75 4.52
C LYS A 69 8.43 12.14 4.25
N GLY A 70 7.68 13.19 4.61
CA GLY A 70 8.15 14.57 4.51
C GLY A 70 9.41 14.84 5.36
N LEU A 71 9.46 14.34 6.59
CA LEU A 71 10.63 14.46 7.46
C LEU A 71 11.84 13.68 6.90
N VAL A 72 11.61 12.49 6.35
CA VAL A 72 12.65 11.68 5.71
C VAL A 72 13.19 12.39 4.46
N HIS A 73 12.31 12.88 3.59
CA HIS A 73 12.69 13.58 2.36
C HIS A 73 13.45 14.88 2.64
N GLN A 74 13.12 15.56 3.74
CA GLN A 74 13.83 16.75 4.21
C GLN A 74 15.14 16.41 4.95
N ASN A 75 15.56 15.14 5.00
CA ASN A 75 16.72 14.67 5.78
C ASN A 75 16.67 15.00 7.28
N ARG A 76 15.48 15.28 7.84
CA ARG A 76 15.28 15.58 9.27
C ARG A 76 15.10 14.32 10.10
N LEU A 77 14.70 13.22 9.45
CA LEU A 77 14.47 11.92 10.07
C LEU A 77 15.20 10.84 9.27
N LYS A 78 16.11 10.12 9.92
CA LYS A 78 16.70 8.89 9.38
C LYS A 78 15.88 7.68 9.84
N ARG A 79 15.80 6.65 9.00
CA ARG A 79 15.24 5.35 9.41
C ARG A 79 16.20 4.67 10.37
N LEU A 80 15.64 4.00 11.38
CA LEU A 80 16.38 3.18 12.34
C LEU A 80 16.18 1.69 11.99
N PRO A 81 17.06 0.80 12.45
CA PRO A 81 16.85 -0.64 12.29
C PRO A 81 15.53 -1.11 12.92
N CYS A 82 15.08 -2.31 12.53
CA CYS A 82 13.89 -2.93 13.07
C CYS A 82 14.02 -3.12 14.59
N GLN A 83 13.02 -2.66 15.34
CA GLN A 83 13.01 -2.76 16.80
C GLN A 83 12.76 -4.17 17.34
N ILE A 84 12.31 -5.10 16.48
CA ILE A 84 12.04 -6.49 16.85
C ILE A 84 13.26 -7.37 16.55
N CYS A 85 13.77 -7.32 15.32
CA CYS A 85 14.81 -8.25 14.87
C CYS A 85 16.16 -7.58 14.51
N GLY A 86 16.27 -6.26 14.60
CA GLY A 86 17.52 -5.53 14.29
C GLY A 86 17.81 -5.34 12.80
N GLU A 87 16.97 -5.82 11.88
CA GLU A 87 17.15 -5.65 10.43
C GLU A 87 17.25 -4.17 10.03
N ASN A 88 18.27 -3.79 9.28
CA ASN A 88 18.55 -2.40 8.90
C ASN A 88 17.47 -1.82 7.98
N LYS A 89 16.84 -2.66 7.15
CA LYS A 89 15.76 -2.23 6.26
C LYS A 89 14.41 -2.21 6.99
N SER A 90 14.04 -1.03 7.48
CA SER A 90 12.77 -0.81 8.20
C SER A 90 11.76 0.09 7.46
N GLU A 91 10.51 -0.04 7.88
CA GLU A 91 9.37 0.79 7.55
C GLU A 91 8.77 1.40 8.83
N PHE A 92 7.99 2.46 8.65
CA PHE A 92 7.29 3.12 9.75
C PHE A 92 5.92 2.49 9.97
N HIS A 93 5.79 1.72 11.05
CA HIS A 93 4.50 1.24 11.51
C HIS A 93 3.82 2.32 12.35
N HIS A 94 2.57 2.62 12.02
CA HIS A 94 1.76 3.60 12.74
C HIS A 94 0.71 2.85 13.56
N PRO A 95 0.83 2.78 14.89
CA PRO A 95 -0.17 2.10 15.73
C PRO A 95 -1.47 2.92 15.79
N ASN A 96 -1.36 4.24 15.71
CA ASN A 96 -2.49 5.16 15.65
C ASN A 96 -2.24 6.21 14.56
N TYR A 97 -3.01 6.15 13.47
CA TYR A 97 -2.89 7.09 12.35
C TYR A 97 -3.27 8.54 12.71
N ALA A 98 -4.02 8.77 13.80
CA ALA A 98 -4.29 10.12 14.31
C ALA A 98 -3.06 10.79 14.93
N LYS A 99 -2.03 10.01 15.27
CA LYS A 99 -0.76 10.48 15.84
C LYS A 99 0.38 10.22 14.87
N PRO A 100 0.48 11.01 13.79
CA PRO A 100 1.30 10.66 12.62
C PRO A 100 2.81 10.65 12.86
N TYR A 101 3.29 11.21 13.97
CA TYR A 101 4.70 11.23 14.33
C TYR A 101 5.05 10.17 15.37
N GLU A 102 4.07 9.43 15.88
CA GLU A 102 4.23 8.29 16.77
C GLU A 102 4.30 7.01 15.94
N VAL A 103 5.49 6.43 15.83
CA VAL A 103 5.77 5.29 14.93
C VAL A 103 6.74 4.30 15.55
N TYR A 104 6.71 3.08 15.03
CA TYR A 104 7.75 2.08 15.23
C TYR A 104 8.55 1.89 13.94
N HIS A 105 9.81 1.49 14.06
CA HIS A 105 10.66 1.08 12.93
C HIS A 105 10.64 -0.45 12.87
N LEU A 106 9.97 -1.01 11.86
CA LEU A 106 9.81 -2.46 11.70
C LEU A 106 10.20 -2.88 10.29
N CYS A 107 10.93 -3.98 10.12
CA CYS A 107 11.11 -4.56 8.79
C CYS A 107 9.78 -5.08 8.22
N ASP A 108 9.69 -5.28 6.90
CA ASP A 108 8.45 -5.72 6.24
C ASP A 108 7.84 -6.99 6.88
N TYR A 109 8.68 -7.96 7.25
CA TYR A 109 8.25 -9.19 7.92
C TYR A 109 7.60 -8.93 9.29
N CYS A 110 8.30 -8.23 10.18
CA CYS A 110 7.79 -7.91 11.51
C CYS A 110 6.57 -6.98 11.45
N HIS A 111 6.55 -6.06 10.47
CA HIS A 111 5.43 -5.16 10.24
C HIS A 111 4.14 -5.91 9.89
N LYS A 112 4.23 -6.94 9.04
CA LYS A 112 3.09 -7.82 8.70
C LYS A 112 2.60 -8.62 9.90
N LYS A 113 3.50 -9.22 10.69
CA LYS A 113 3.16 -9.97 11.91
C LYS A 113 2.36 -9.15 12.91
N VAL A 114 2.77 -7.89 13.10
CA VAL A 114 2.05 -6.94 13.95
C VAL A 114 0.65 -6.66 13.40
N HIS A 115 0.48 -6.52 12.08
CA HIS A 115 -0.84 -6.30 11.47
C HIS A 115 -1.80 -7.49 11.58
N ILE A 116 -1.30 -8.71 11.66
CA ILE A 116 -2.09 -9.94 11.88
C ILE A 116 -2.16 -10.35 13.36
N ASN A 117 -1.73 -9.48 14.28
CA ASN A 117 -1.73 -9.69 15.73
C ASN A 117 -0.92 -10.90 16.23
N GLU A 118 0.01 -11.43 15.43
CA GLU A 118 0.94 -12.49 15.84
C GLU A 118 2.07 -11.96 16.75
N THR A 119 2.26 -10.64 16.80
CA THR A 119 3.29 -10.01 17.63
C THR A 119 2.75 -8.73 18.25
N LYS A 120 2.85 -8.62 19.58
CA LYS A 120 2.44 -7.43 20.33
C LYS A 120 3.59 -6.44 20.41
N LEU A 121 3.26 -5.15 20.37
CA LEU A 121 4.24 -4.05 20.48
C LEU A 121 4.43 -3.55 21.91
N ASN A 122 3.79 -4.19 22.90
CA ASN A 122 3.63 -3.67 24.26
C ASN A 122 4.97 -3.36 24.96
N ASP A 123 6.01 -4.13 24.68
CA ASP A 123 7.34 -3.96 25.30
C ASP A 123 8.31 -3.17 24.42
N ILE A 124 7.83 -2.66 23.29
CA ILE A 124 8.65 -1.93 22.32
C ILE A 124 8.41 -0.43 22.52
N LYS A 125 9.51 0.33 22.58
CA LYS A 125 9.46 1.78 22.66
C LYS A 125 8.85 2.39 21.39
N ILE A 126 7.80 3.19 21.54
CA ILE A 126 7.29 4.02 20.44
C ILE A 126 8.19 5.26 20.25
N TYR A 127 8.49 5.62 19.00
CA TYR A 127 9.21 6.86 18.69
C TYR A 127 8.22 7.98 18.38
N ASN A 128 8.43 9.16 18.98
CA ASN A 128 7.67 10.36 18.67
C ASN A 128 8.56 11.45 18.05
N TYR A 129 8.26 11.83 16.81
CA TYR A 129 9.03 12.79 16.02
C TYR A 129 8.41 14.19 15.94
N ILE A 130 7.42 14.52 16.77
CA ILE A 130 6.74 15.83 16.72
C ILE A 130 7.71 17.00 16.92
N GLY A 131 8.73 16.83 17.76
CA GLY A 131 9.76 17.84 18.00
C GLY A 131 10.59 18.19 16.76
N LEU A 132 10.67 17.27 15.79
CA LEU A 132 11.40 17.52 14.55
C LEU A 132 10.73 18.56 13.68
N LEU A 133 9.49 19.00 13.93
CA LEU A 133 8.76 20.00 13.13
C LEU A 133 9.26 21.44 13.30
N LYS A 134 9.89 21.77 14.42
CA LYS A 134 10.17 23.17 14.84
C LYS A 134 11.19 23.94 13.98
N LYS A 135 12.03 23.25 13.20
CA LYS A 135 13.02 23.88 12.31
C LYS A 135 12.44 24.15 10.91
N ARG A 136 11.63 25.21 10.76
CA ARG A 136 11.31 25.75 9.43
C ARG A 136 12.46 26.64 8.96
N GLY A 137 13.56 26.03 8.52
CA GLY A 137 14.58 26.67 7.70
C GLY A 137 14.69 25.85 6.42
N ARG A 138 14.19 26.38 5.30
CA ARG A 138 14.56 25.85 3.98
C ARG A 138 16.06 26.13 3.84
N PRO A 139 16.94 25.14 3.65
CA PRO A 139 18.32 25.43 3.28
C PRO A 139 18.24 26.30 2.02
N LYS A 140 18.76 27.53 2.07
CA LYS A 140 18.98 28.29 0.85
C LYS A 140 19.95 27.45 0.03
N LEU A 141 19.50 27.01 -1.14
CA LEU A 141 20.43 26.50 -2.15
C LEU A 141 21.32 27.70 -2.48
N ASN A 142 22.58 27.63 -2.11
CA ASN A 142 23.57 28.58 -2.60
C ASN A 142 23.76 28.24 -4.09
N ASN A 143 23.35 29.16 -4.95
CA ASN A 143 23.80 29.20 -6.34
C ASN A 143 25.24 29.72 -6.38
#